data_AF-A0A661S852-F1
#
_entry.id   AF-A0A661S852-F1
#
_cell.length_a   1.000
_cell.length_b   1.000
_cell.length_c   1.000
_cell.angle_alpha   90.00
_cell.angle_beta   90.00
_cell.angle_gamma   90.00
#
_symmetry.space_group_name_H-M   'P 1'
#
loop_
_entity.id
_entity.type
_entity.pdbx_description
1 polymer ?
#
loop_
_entity_poly.entity_id
_entity_poly.type
_entity_poly.pdbx_seq_one_letter_code
_entity_poly.pdbx_strand_id
1 'polypeptide(L)'
;MEKLKLLNERIVSRVNANLREFDFDTGRFISNAIEYDKLSRFYCFYGITSHHPIDFYFKHASMAGSYFLGKCAVNQSIIYKSDIRGDELKRKGDIMDQDNPLPLVEDETIVVNSSLLYKTLVHSNSHNIETPEEFTIRNTVSSHYANIHGSTIEGCFLGPFSTIDLMNLHSCIVGEFSYLQAGEFFHKKIDPGVIHIETKDFRFQYRYRKEEIDKYIGVNESSQPRGLIQQFVRGKEPEFERLFKVVDLPPIQAPESSAVNRYAVIKGDTRIGENVLISQGAYLEDAHMGDGSNAQENTYIIHSHLIGMNITAHGGKIINSEIGQKTFVGFNSFLFGKQNAKLTVGKGCIVMPHTIIDIECPLQIPENHIIWGYITCEEDLENNTISIEKLNAIDGKQTIGKMIFSGQGKIFINGFKNRIEQILVANGAYCDHDEDCRGHAQDDQQISFNTLQPYRSGKDEGLYPFIRIRP
;
A
#
# COMPACT_ATOMS: atom_id res chain seq x y z
N MET A 1 -13.45 12.21 -25.66
CA MET A 1 -13.33 12.93 -24.39
C MET A 1 -14.68 13.25 -23.78
N GLU A 2 -15.73 13.56 -24.56
CA GLU A 2 -17.11 13.75 -24.05
C GLU A 2 -17.56 12.65 -23.07
N LYS A 3 -17.40 11.37 -23.44
CA LYS A 3 -17.84 10.25 -22.59
C LYS A 3 -17.00 10.09 -21.32
N LEU A 4 -15.71 10.46 -21.36
CA LEU A 4 -14.83 10.42 -20.19
C LEU A 4 -15.24 11.48 -19.15
N LYS A 5 -15.60 12.69 -19.60
CA LYS A 5 -16.13 13.74 -18.71
C LYS A 5 -17.46 13.32 -18.09
N LEU A 6 -18.36 12.72 -18.88
CA LEU A 6 -19.62 12.18 -18.38
C LEU A 6 -19.41 11.04 -17.37
N LEU A 7 -18.43 10.16 -17.62
CA LEU A 7 -18.03 9.12 -16.66
C LEU A 7 -17.60 9.74 -15.33
N ASN A 8 -16.77 10.78 -15.40
CA ASN A 8 -16.31 11.50 -14.24
C ASN A 8 -17.45 12.13 -13.42
N GLU A 9 -18.39 12.81 -14.08
CA GLU A 9 -19.59 13.39 -13.44
C GLU A 9 -20.45 12.32 -12.73
N ARG A 10 -20.60 11.14 -13.35
CA ARG A 10 -21.34 10.02 -12.76
C ARG A 10 -20.67 9.47 -11.51
N ILE A 11 -19.34 9.33 -11.52
CA ILE A 11 -18.56 8.90 -10.35
C ILE A 11 -18.78 9.91 -9.21
N VAL A 12 -18.55 11.20 -9.45
CA VAL A 12 -18.77 12.27 -8.46
C VAL A 12 -20.19 12.21 -7.88
N SER A 13 -21.21 12.11 -8.74
CA SER A 13 -22.61 12.09 -8.32
C SER A 13 -22.92 10.90 -7.41
N ARG A 14 -22.41 9.70 -7.75
CA ARG A 14 -22.63 8.48 -6.95
C ARG A 14 -21.91 8.54 -5.61
N VAL A 15 -20.65 8.99 -5.58
CA VAL A 15 -19.89 9.07 -4.34
C VAL A 15 -20.47 10.15 -3.42
N ASN A 16 -20.78 11.34 -3.94
CA ASN A 16 -21.43 12.40 -3.17
C ASN A 16 -22.81 11.99 -2.62
N ALA A 17 -23.56 11.16 -3.34
CA ALA A 17 -24.85 10.65 -2.84
C ALA A 17 -24.70 9.74 -1.60
N ASN A 18 -23.60 8.98 -1.52
CA ASN A 18 -23.25 8.15 -0.36
C ASN A 18 -22.71 9.02 0.79
N LEU A 19 -21.89 10.03 0.47
CA LEU A 19 -21.26 10.93 1.45
C LEU A 19 -22.10 12.15 1.85
N ARG A 20 -23.38 12.21 1.43
CA ARG A 20 -24.25 13.38 1.58
C ARG A 20 -24.38 13.91 3.00
N GLU A 21 -24.26 13.03 3.99
CA GLU A 21 -24.39 13.38 5.40
C GLU A 21 -23.21 14.20 5.94
N PHE A 22 -22.05 14.15 5.27
CA PHE A 22 -20.84 14.87 5.68
C PHE A 22 -20.67 16.23 5.01
N ASP A 23 -21.60 16.62 4.14
CA ASP A 23 -21.48 17.80 3.27
C ASP A 23 -20.13 17.84 2.53
N PHE A 24 -19.69 16.67 2.06
CA PHE A 24 -18.40 16.51 1.39
C PHE A 24 -18.57 16.42 -0.12
N ASP A 25 -17.88 17.31 -0.84
CA ASP A 25 -17.89 17.33 -2.29
C ASP A 25 -16.61 16.75 -2.89
N THR A 26 -16.71 15.51 -3.37
CA THR A 26 -15.61 14.83 -4.08
C THR A 26 -15.26 15.51 -5.41
N GLY A 27 -16.16 16.29 -6.00
CA GLY A 27 -15.96 17.00 -7.26
C GLY A 27 -14.79 17.97 -7.22
N ARG A 28 -14.53 18.59 -6.06
CA ARG A 28 -13.38 19.48 -5.84
C ARG A 28 -12.05 18.76 -6.04
N PHE A 29 -11.88 17.58 -5.44
CA PHE A 29 -10.68 16.79 -5.63
C PHE A 29 -10.53 16.36 -7.09
N ILE A 30 -11.59 15.76 -7.64
CA ILE A 30 -11.56 15.12 -8.95
C ILE A 30 -11.24 16.11 -10.08
N SER A 31 -11.89 17.28 -10.06
CA SER A 31 -11.70 18.32 -11.09
C SER A 31 -10.28 18.89 -11.14
N ASN A 32 -9.53 18.78 -10.04
CA ASN A 32 -8.15 19.27 -9.93
C ASN A 32 -7.09 18.15 -10.04
N ALA A 33 -7.47 16.88 -9.84
CA ALA A 33 -6.56 15.75 -9.94
C ALA A 33 -6.44 15.20 -11.38
N ILE A 34 -7.55 15.17 -12.13
CA ILE A 34 -7.61 14.54 -13.46
C ILE A 34 -7.27 15.55 -14.55
N GLU A 35 -6.13 15.34 -15.20
CA GLU A 35 -5.78 16.01 -16.44
C GLU A 35 -6.26 15.16 -17.63
N TYR A 36 -7.47 15.42 -18.13
CA TYR A 36 -8.11 14.58 -19.16
C TYR A 36 -7.24 14.30 -20.39
N ASP A 37 -6.49 15.31 -20.85
CA ASP A 37 -5.59 15.17 -22.01
C ASP A 37 -4.44 14.19 -21.78
N LYS A 38 -4.10 13.89 -20.51
CA LYS A 38 -3.10 12.89 -20.16
C LYS A 38 -3.69 11.47 -20.14
N LEU A 39 -4.98 11.31 -19.88
CA LEU A 39 -5.62 9.99 -19.82
C LEU A 39 -5.63 9.30 -21.20
N SER A 40 -5.61 10.07 -22.29
CA SER A 40 -5.46 9.52 -23.65
C SER A 40 -4.01 9.25 -24.05
N ARG A 41 -3.01 9.62 -23.22
CA ARG A 41 -1.57 9.48 -23.53
C ARG A 41 -0.95 8.23 -22.93
N PHE A 42 -1.42 7.79 -21.77
CA PHE A 42 -0.82 6.65 -21.06
C PHE A 42 -1.41 5.30 -21.48
N TYR A 43 -0.53 4.30 -21.52
CA TYR A 43 -0.91 2.89 -21.61
C TYR A 43 -1.42 2.35 -20.28
N CYS A 44 -2.11 1.24 -20.35
CA CYS A 44 -2.44 0.36 -19.23
C CYS A 44 -1.63 -0.92 -19.39
N PHE A 45 -1.27 -1.57 -18.28
CA PHE A 45 -0.46 -2.78 -18.28
C PHE A 45 -1.20 -3.89 -17.54
N TYR A 46 -1.13 -5.11 -18.06
CA TYR A 46 -1.61 -6.29 -17.34
C TYR A 46 -0.57 -7.39 -17.34
N GLY A 47 -0.36 -8.00 -16.19
CA GLY A 47 0.57 -9.11 -15.98
C GLY A 47 -0.02 -10.44 -16.42
N ILE A 48 0.81 -11.25 -17.06
CA ILE A 48 0.54 -12.65 -17.41
C ILE A 48 1.62 -13.51 -16.75
N THR A 49 1.18 -14.59 -16.12
CA THR A 49 2.04 -15.59 -15.48
C THR A 49 1.29 -16.93 -15.43
N SER A 50 2.03 -18.04 -15.33
CA SER A 50 1.47 -19.37 -15.10
C SER A 50 0.97 -19.60 -13.68
N HIS A 51 1.36 -18.74 -12.73
CA HIS A 51 1.08 -18.94 -11.29
C HIS A 51 -0.29 -18.39 -10.84
N HIS A 52 -0.81 -17.37 -11.52
CA HIS A 52 -2.09 -16.75 -11.18
C HIS A 52 -3.04 -16.79 -12.39
N PRO A 53 -4.27 -17.35 -12.25
CA PRO A 53 -5.35 -17.23 -13.20
C PRO A 53 -5.57 -15.79 -13.61
N ILE A 54 -5.64 -15.59 -14.92
CA ILE A 54 -5.92 -14.31 -15.53
C ILE A 54 -7.41 -14.19 -15.82
N ASP A 55 -8.06 -13.13 -15.34
CA ASP A 55 -9.42 -12.82 -15.74
C ASP A 55 -9.71 -11.32 -15.65
N PHE A 56 -9.62 -10.60 -16.77
CA PHE A 56 -9.84 -9.16 -16.81
C PHE A 56 -11.14 -8.79 -17.51
N TYR A 57 -11.97 -7.97 -16.89
CA TYR A 57 -13.19 -7.39 -17.48
C TYR A 57 -13.12 -5.88 -17.41
N PHE A 58 -12.96 -5.20 -18.54
CA PHE A 58 -12.90 -3.75 -18.59
C PHE A 58 -14.05 -3.19 -19.41
N LYS A 59 -14.90 -2.38 -18.79
CA LYS A 59 -16.11 -1.84 -19.44
C LYS A 59 -16.39 -0.40 -19.01
N HIS A 60 -16.53 0.49 -20.00
CA HIS A 60 -16.76 1.92 -19.77
C HIS A 60 -15.78 2.51 -18.75
N ALA A 61 -14.49 2.24 -18.94
CA ALA A 61 -13.46 2.59 -17.98
C ALA A 61 -12.28 3.32 -18.64
N SER A 62 -11.58 4.12 -17.84
CA SER A 62 -10.24 4.61 -18.16
C SER A 62 -9.24 3.95 -17.23
N MET A 63 -8.12 3.45 -17.75
CA MET A 63 -7.10 2.71 -16.98
C MET A 63 -5.69 3.30 -17.17
N ALA A 64 -5.64 4.61 -17.42
CA ALA A 64 -4.44 5.29 -17.87
C ALA A 64 -3.28 5.23 -16.85
N GLY A 65 -2.17 4.62 -17.26
CA GLY A 65 -0.94 4.49 -16.48
C GLY A 65 -0.97 3.42 -15.41
N SER A 66 -1.99 2.55 -15.39
CA SER A 66 -2.25 1.62 -14.30
C SER A 66 -1.79 0.20 -14.61
N TYR A 67 -1.52 -0.59 -13.57
CA TYR A 67 -1.12 -1.99 -13.64
C TYR A 67 -2.19 -2.91 -13.07
N PHE A 68 -2.36 -4.07 -13.69
CA PHE A 68 -3.29 -5.10 -13.27
C PHE A 68 -2.61 -6.47 -13.22
N LEU A 69 -2.85 -7.25 -12.17
CA LEU A 69 -2.38 -8.62 -12.03
C LEU A 69 -3.49 -9.50 -11.45
N GLY A 70 -3.60 -10.75 -11.91
CA GLY A 70 -4.61 -11.70 -11.43
C GLY A 70 -6.01 -11.50 -12.04
N LYS A 71 -7.05 -11.49 -11.20
CA LYS A 71 -8.45 -11.38 -11.61
C LYS A 71 -9.05 -10.03 -11.21
N CYS A 72 -9.49 -9.24 -12.19
CA CYS A 72 -10.06 -7.92 -11.92
C CYS A 72 -11.17 -7.54 -12.92
N ALA A 73 -12.28 -7.01 -12.40
CA ALA A 73 -13.33 -6.37 -13.16
C ALA A 73 -13.39 -4.86 -12.86
N VAL A 74 -13.23 -4.03 -13.89
CA VAL A 74 -13.37 -2.58 -13.81
C VAL A 74 -14.55 -2.13 -14.65
N ASN A 75 -15.57 -1.58 -14.01
CA ASN A 75 -16.77 -1.08 -14.66
C ASN A 75 -17.05 0.37 -14.27
N GLN A 76 -17.38 1.21 -15.26
CA GLN A 76 -17.79 2.61 -15.01
C GLN A 76 -16.82 3.34 -14.07
N SER A 77 -15.52 3.15 -14.24
CA SER A 77 -14.50 3.63 -13.29
C SER A 77 -13.32 4.27 -14.00
N ILE A 78 -12.58 5.11 -13.28
CA ILE A 78 -11.32 5.69 -13.73
C ILE A 78 -10.23 5.18 -12.78
N ILE A 79 -9.27 4.44 -13.32
CA ILE A 79 -8.12 3.87 -12.62
C ILE A 79 -6.89 4.57 -13.20
N TYR A 80 -6.33 5.54 -12.47
CA TYR A 80 -5.25 6.38 -12.96
C TYR A 80 -3.96 6.14 -12.18
N LYS A 81 -2.90 5.76 -12.90
CA LYS A 81 -1.56 5.47 -12.33
C LYS A 81 -1.61 4.60 -11.06
N SER A 82 -2.53 3.64 -11.02
CA SER A 82 -2.82 2.81 -9.84
C SER A 82 -2.39 1.36 -10.09
N ASP A 83 -2.13 0.64 -9.01
CA ASP A 83 -1.69 -0.76 -9.05
C ASP A 83 -2.79 -1.63 -8.45
N ILE A 84 -3.36 -2.53 -9.26
CA ILE A 84 -4.41 -3.46 -8.86
C ILE A 84 -3.85 -4.88 -8.90
N ARG A 85 -3.49 -5.40 -7.72
CA ARG A 85 -2.82 -6.69 -7.57
C ARG A 85 -3.77 -7.73 -6.99
N GLY A 86 -4.04 -8.76 -7.79
CA GLY A 86 -4.87 -9.92 -7.42
C GLY A 86 -4.10 -11.24 -7.43
N ASP A 87 -2.81 -11.20 -7.13
CA ASP A 87 -1.94 -12.36 -6.89
C ASP A 87 -2.24 -13.07 -5.56
N GLU A 88 -2.67 -12.32 -4.53
CA GLU A 88 -3.09 -12.85 -3.23
C GLU A 88 -4.58 -13.27 -3.15
N LEU A 89 -5.33 -13.21 -4.27
CA LEU A 89 -6.74 -13.58 -4.29
C LEU A 89 -6.96 -15.06 -3.97
N LYS A 90 -7.97 -15.33 -3.15
CA LYS A 90 -8.35 -16.68 -2.74
C LYS A 90 -8.84 -17.50 -3.94
N ARG A 91 -8.63 -18.81 -3.88
CA ARG A 91 -9.04 -19.80 -4.88
C ARG A 91 -10.35 -20.47 -4.49
N LYS A 92 -11.04 -21.01 -5.48
CA LYS A 92 -12.16 -21.92 -5.29
C LYS A 92 -11.75 -23.05 -4.33
N GLY A 93 -12.55 -23.25 -3.29
CA GLY A 93 -12.31 -24.24 -2.23
C GLY A 93 -11.56 -23.71 -1.02
N ASP A 94 -10.91 -22.55 -1.09
CA ASP A 94 -10.30 -21.92 0.08
C ASP A 94 -11.38 -21.58 1.11
N ILE A 95 -11.04 -21.67 2.39
CA ILE A 95 -11.96 -21.44 3.51
C ILE A 95 -11.73 -20.03 4.08
N MET A 96 -12.75 -19.17 4.00
CA MET A 96 -12.64 -17.78 4.44
C MET A 96 -12.77 -17.61 5.96
N ASP A 97 -13.64 -18.39 6.60
CA ASP A 97 -13.90 -18.37 8.03
C ASP A 97 -13.66 -19.78 8.59
N GLN A 98 -12.68 -19.93 9.49
CA GLN A 98 -12.37 -21.23 10.09
C GLN A 98 -13.33 -21.63 11.21
N ASP A 99 -13.95 -20.66 11.89
CA ASP A 99 -14.91 -20.91 12.97
C ASP A 99 -16.27 -21.33 12.39
N ASN A 100 -16.62 -20.77 11.23
CA ASN A 100 -17.78 -21.18 10.43
C ASN A 100 -17.37 -21.41 8.96
N PRO A 101 -16.93 -22.64 8.60
CA PRO A 101 -16.37 -22.96 7.29
C PRO A 101 -17.19 -22.42 6.12
N LEU A 102 -16.66 -21.36 5.49
CA LEU A 102 -17.22 -20.73 4.31
C LEU A 102 -16.27 -20.98 3.13
N PRO A 103 -16.40 -22.14 2.43
CA PRO A 103 -15.57 -22.44 1.28
C PRO A 103 -16.00 -21.59 0.08
N LEU A 104 -15.02 -21.03 -0.63
CA LEU A 104 -15.27 -20.28 -1.86
C LEU A 104 -15.83 -21.19 -2.94
N VAL A 105 -16.92 -20.79 -3.59
CA VAL A 105 -17.51 -21.56 -4.70
C VAL A 105 -16.83 -21.27 -6.04
N GLU A 106 -16.19 -20.11 -6.16
CA GLU A 106 -15.45 -19.65 -7.32
C GLU A 106 -14.19 -18.92 -6.88
N ASP A 107 -13.21 -18.79 -7.78
CA ASP A 107 -12.02 -17.98 -7.51
C ASP A 107 -12.42 -16.52 -7.27
N GLU A 108 -11.85 -15.91 -6.23
CA GLU A 108 -12.10 -14.53 -5.87
C GLU A 108 -11.71 -13.56 -7.00
N THR A 109 -12.39 -12.41 -7.08
CA THR A 109 -12.12 -11.38 -8.09
C THR A 109 -12.18 -9.98 -7.47
N ILE A 110 -11.23 -9.11 -7.84
CA ILE A 110 -11.31 -7.68 -7.51
C ILE A 110 -12.37 -7.02 -8.38
N VAL A 111 -13.35 -6.33 -7.78
CA VAL A 111 -14.44 -5.67 -8.49
C VAL A 111 -14.44 -4.18 -8.19
N VAL A 112 -14.01 -3.37 -9.17
CA VAL A 112 -14.04 -1.90 -9.09
C VAL A 112 -15.20 -1.35 -9.91
N ASN A 113 -16.14 -0.66 -9.27
CA ASN A 113 -17.34 -0.13 -9.95
C ASN A 113 -17.67 1.30 -9.53
N SER A 114 -17.94 2.18 -10.50
CA SER A 114 -18.36 3.56 -10.25
C SER A 114 -17.37 4.35 -9.37
N SER A 115 -16.07 4.07 -9.53
CA SER A 115 -15.02 4.57 -8.64
C SER A 115 -13.92 5.33 -9.39
N LEU A 116 -13.23 6.22 -8.69
CA LEU A 116 -11.97 6.83 -9.11
C LEU A 116 -10.86 6.35 -8.18
N LEU A 117 -9.86 5.65 -8.72
CA LEU A 117 -8.63 5.30 -8.01
C LEU A 117 -7.48 6.10 -8.62
N TYR A 118 -6.84 6.95 -7.82
CA TYR A 118 -5.79 7.86 -8.26
C TYR A 118 -4.49 7.57 -7.53
N LYS A 119 -3.52 6.98 -8.23
CA LYS A 119 -2.26 6.50 -7.63
C LYS A 119 -2.50 5.63 -6.40
N THR A 120 -3.51 4.78 -6.46
CA THR A 120 -3.92 3.90 -5.38
C THR A 120 -3.27 2.54 -5.55
N LEU A 121 -2.85 1.91 -4.45
CA LEU A 121 -2.53 0.50 -4.44
C LEU A 121 -3.75 -0.29 -3.93
N VAL A 122 -4.17 -1.31 -4.67
CA VAL A 122 -5.13 -2.33 -4.23
C VAL A 122 -4.40 -3.66 -4.18
N HIS A 123 -4.34 -4.28 -3.01
CA HIS A 123 -3.59 -5.52 -2.80
C HIS A 123 -4.23 -6.38 -1.71
N SER A 124 -3.73 -7.61 -1.56
CA SER A 124 -4.31 -8.67 -0.75
C SER A 124 -5.68 -9.15 -1.24
N ASN A 125 -6.51 -9.67 -0.33
CA ASN A 125 -7.80 -10.29 -0.64
C ASN A 125 -8.91 -9.86 0.33
N SER A 126 -10.16 -10.16 -0.01
CA SER A 126 -11.33 -9.83 0.79
C SER A 126 -11.26 -10.50 2.16
N HIS A 127 -11.56 -9.70 3.18
CA HIS A 127 -11.84 -10.14 4.55
C HIS A 127 -13.32 -9.94 4.90
N ASN A 128 -14.16 -9.64 3.90
CA ASN A 128 -15.59 -9.49 4.06
C ASN A 128 -16.33 -10.82 3.82
N ILE A 129 -16.77 -11.46 4.90
CA ILE A 129 -17.50 -12.73 4.86
C ILE A 129 -18.85 -12.63 4.13
N GLU A 130 -19.39 -11.42 3.94
CA GLU A 130 -20.63 -11.20 3.19
C GLU A 130 -20.42 -11.28 1.66
N THR A 131 -19.17 -11.14 1.20
CA THR A 131 -18.78 -11.17 -0.21
C THR A 131 -17.49 -11.97 -0.43
N PRO A 132 -17.49 -13.28 -0.11
CA PRO A 132 -16.27 -14.09 -0.03
C PRO A 132 -15.53 -14.22 -1.36
N GLU A 133 -16.24 -14.21 -2.50
CA GLU A 133 -15.63 -14.24 -3.84
C GLU A 133 -15.41 -12.85 -4.47
N GLU A 134 -15.81 -11.75 -3.82
CA GLU A 134 -15.70 -10.40 -4.38
C GLU A 134 -14.94 -9.43 -3.46
N PHE A 135 -13.69 -9.15 -3.80
CA PHE A 135 -12.95 -8.01 -3.24
C PHE A 135 -13.47 -6.70 -3.87
N THR A 136 -14.44 -6.10 -3.20
CA THR A 136 -15.27 -5.03 -3.75
C THR A 136 -14.78 -3.61 -3.43
N ILE A 137 -14.70 -2.75 -4.46
CA ILE A 137 -14.47 -1.29 -4.35
C ILE A 137 -15.52 -0.54 -5.18
N ARG A 138 -16.52 0.06 -4.52
CA ARG A 138 -17.70 0.65 -5.19
C ARG A 138 -17.99 2.06 -4.76
N ASN A 139 -18.35 2.91 -5.71
CA ASN A 139 -18.72 4.31 -5.42
C ASN A 139 -17.63 5.01 -4.56
N THR A 140 -16.36 4.75 -4.86
CA THR A 140 -15.22 5.19 -4.04
C THR A 140 -14.37 6.19 -4.80
N VAL A 141 -13.91 7.23 -4.11
CA VAL A 141 -12.84 8.10 -4.59
C VAL A 141 -11.62 7.90 -3.70
N SER A 142 -10.55 7.34 -4.25
CA SER A 142 -9.28 7.14 -3.56
C SER A 142 -8.23 8.10 -4.11
N SER A 143 -7.61 8.86 -3.19
CA SER A 143 -6.62 9.87 -3.52
C SER A 143 -5.18 9.30 -3.55
N HIS A 144 -4.24 10.19 -3.81
CA HIS A 144 -2.84 9.92 -4.08
C HIS A 144 -2.21 9.00 -3.05
N TYR A 145 -1.63 7.88 -3.50
CA TYR A 145 -0.82 6.97 -2.68
C TYR A 145 -1.59 6.36 -1.51
N ALA A 146 -2.91 6.29 -1.59
CA ALA A 146 -3.71 5.55 -0.65
C ALA A 146 -3.58 4.04 -0.91
N ASN A 147 -3.67 3.26 0.17
CA ASN A 147 -3.61 1.80 0.14
C ASN A 147 -5.00 1.23 0.51
N ILE A 148 -5.53 0.36 -0.34
CA ILE A 148 -6.69 -0.49 -0.09
C ILE A 148 -6.14 -1.91 0.02
N HIS A 149 -5.87 -2.35 1.25
CA HIS A 149 -5.22 -3.62 1.50
C HIS A 149 -6.21 -4.59 2.16
N GLY A 150 -6.64 -5.58 1.40
CA GLY A 150 -7.58 -6.62 1.83
C GLY A 150 -8.90 -6.08 2.42
N SER A 151 -9.39 -4.96 1.90
CA SER A 151 -10.45 -4.16 2.53
C SER A 151 -11.57 -3.82 1.55
N THR A 152 -12.79 -4.29 1.79
CA THR A 152 -13.92 -3.92 0.92
C THR A 152 -14.40 -2.50 1.21
N ILE A 153 -14.71 -1.73 0.18
CA ILE A 153 -15.03 -0.31 0.30
C ILE A 153 -16.25 0.05 -0.53
N GLU A 154 -17.22 0.71 0.10
CA GLU A 154 -18.41 1.22 -0.57
C GLU A 154 -18.73 2.66 -0.16
N GLY A 155 -18.89 3.56 -1.15
CA GLY A 155 -19.41 4.91 -0.90
C GLY A 155 -18.43 5.83 -0.17
N CYS A 156 -17.12 5.59 -0.27
CA CYS A 156 -16.11 6.27 0.54
C CYS A 156 -15.25 7.30 -0.21
N PHE A 157 -14.65 8.21 0.56
CA PHE A 157 -13.50 9.01 0.14
C PHE A 157 -12.27 8.64 0.96
N LEU A 158 -11.16 8.33 0.30
CA LEU A 158 -9.87 8.02 0.93
C LEU A 158 -8.88 9.15 0.67
N GLY A 159 -8.42 9.80 1.73
CA GLY A 159 -7.46 10.88 1.67
C GLY A 159 -6.06 10.45 1.20
N PRO A 160 -5.21 11.39 0.76
CA PRO A 160 -3.85 11.08 0.36
C PRO A 160 -3.09 10.27 1.41
N PHE A 161 -2.37 9.24 0.99
CA PHE A 161 -1.57 8.37 1.85
C PHE A 161 -2.35 7.69 2.99
N SER A 162 -3.69 7.62 2.93
CA SER A 162 -4.46 6.82 3.87
C SER A 162 -4.28 5.33 3.59
N THR A 163 -4.34 4.48 4.61
CA THR A 163 -4.25 3.02 4.48
C THR A 163 -5.44 2.38 5.16
N ILE A 164 -6.20 1.58 4.41
CA ILE A 164 -7.31 0.77 4.92
C ILE A 164 -6.83 -0.67 4.85
N ASP A 165 -6.69 -1.32 6.01
CA ASP A 165 -6.08 -2.63 6.13
C ASP A 165 -7.02 -3.63 6.82
N LEU A 166 -7.30 -4.74 6.14
CA LEU A 166 -8.12 -5.87 6.60
C LEU A 166 -9.45 -5.45 7.26
N MET A 167 -10.18 -4.53 6.63
CA MET A 167 -11.45 -4.04 7.16
C MET A 167 -12.46 -3.60 6.09
N ASN A 168 -13.72 -3.41 6.49
CA ASN A 168 -14.78 -2.97 5.59
C ASN A 168 -15.16 -1.50 5.87
N LEU A 169 -15.33 -0.72 4.81
CA LEU A 169 -15.80 0.66 4.92
C LEU A 169 -17.08 0.89 4.14
N HIS A 170 -18.04 1.57 4.76
CA HIS A 170 -19.27 1.96 4.11
C HIS A 170 -19.64 3.41 4.45
N SER A 171 -19.77 4.25 3.42
CA SER A 171 -20.08 5.69 3.56
C SER A 171 -19.15 6.38 4.54
N CYS A 172 -17.83 6.28 4.30
CA CYS A 172 -16.81 6.86 5.17
C CYS A 172 -15.93 7.90 4.46
N ILE A 173 -15.45 8.88 5.20
CA ILE A 173 -14.39 9.80 4.79
C ILE A 173 -13.18 9.50 5.65
N VAL A 174 -12.05 9.17 5.01
CA VAL A 174 -10.79 8.91 5.69
C VAL A 174 -9.84 10.06 5.43
N GLY A 175 -9.42 10.75 6.48
CA GLY A 175 -8.43 11.82 6.40
C GLY A 175 -7.08 11.35 5.88
N GLU A 176 -6.30 12.29 5.36
CA GLU A 176 -4.96 12.02 4.86
C GLU A 176 -4.04 11.41 5.93
N PHE A 177 -3.17 10.51 5.49
CA PHE A 177 -2.20 9.82 6.34
C PHE A 177 -2.81 9.08 7.56
N SER A 178 -4.08 8.68 7.49
CA SER A 178 -4.71 7.83 8.50
C SER A 178 -4.56 6.34 8.15
N TYR A 179 -4.29 5.51 9.15
CA TYR A 179 -4.22 4.04 9.06
C TYR A 179 -5.36 3.43 9.86
N LEU A 180 -6.19 2.60 9.24
CA LEU A 180 -7.34 1.97 9.87
C LEU A 180 -7.31 0.45 9.69
N GLN A 181 -7.48 -0.26 10.80
CA GLN A 181 -7.64 -1.72 10.86
C GLN A 181 -8.54 -2.06 12.06
N ALA A 182 -9.85 -2.00 11.86
CA ALA A 182 -10.82 -2.06 12.95
C ALA A 182 -12.06 -2.92 12.66
N GLY A 183 -11.95 -3.89 11.73
CA GLY A 183 -13.06 -4.74 11.31
C GLY A 183 -14.00 -4.05 10.34
N GLU A 184 -14.78 -3.07 10.80
CA GLU A 184 -15.71 -2.33 9.93
C GLU A 184 -16.04 -0.94 10.45
N PHE A 185 -16.25 0.03 9.55
CA PHE A 185 -16.84 1.33 9.88
C PHE A 185 -17.98 1.68 8.92
N PHE A 186 -19.04 2.24 9.50
CA PHE A 186 -20.19 2.79 8.80
C PHE A 186 -20.37 4.26 9.16
N HIS A 187 -20.60 5.12 8.16
CA HIS A 187 -21.03 6.50 8.40
C HIS A 187 -20.07 7.25 9.33
N LYS A 188 -18.76 7.12 9.06
CA LYS A 188 -17.68 7.77 9.84
C LYS A 188 -16.87 8.76 9.01
N LYS A 189 -16.57 9.89 9.64
CA LYS A 189 -15.52 10.82 9.20
C LYS A 189 -14.32 10.67 10.14
N ILE A 190 -13.21 10.21 9.61
CA ILE A 190 -11.95 10.00 10.31
C ILE A 190 -11.07 11.22 10.04
N ASP A 191 -10.56 11.83 11.11
CA ASP A 191 -9.65 12.96 11.02
C ASP A 191 -8.29 12.54 10.40
N PRO A 192 -7.52 13.47 9.83
CA PRO A 192 -6.16 13.20 9.35
C PRO A 192 -5.21 12.70 10.44
N GLY A 193 -4.24 11.86 10.06
CA GLY A 193 -3.19 11.38 10.95
C GLY A 193 -3.72 10.54 12.12
N VAL A 194 -4.74 9.71 11.90
CA VAL A 194 -5.26 8.77 12.88
C VAL A 194 -4.73 7.37 12.57
N ILE A 195 -4.09 6.73 13.55
CA ILE A 195 -3.73 5.30 13.50
C ILE A 195 -4.68 4.58 14.45
N HIS A 196 -5.51 3.69 13.93
CA HIS A 196 -6.48 2.93 14.72
C HIS A 196 -6.37 1.45 14.35
N ILE A 197 -5.97 0.64 15.32
CA ILE A 197 -5.99 -0.83 15.22
C ILE A 197 -6.89 -1.37 16.32
N GLU A 198 -7.88 -2.16 15.96
CA GLU A 198 -8.83 -2.70 16.92
C GLU A 198 -9.29 -4.11 16.54
N THR A 199 -9.32 -4.95 17.55
CA THR A 199 -9.93 -6.28 17.53
C THR A 199 -10.80 -6.43 18.77
N LYS A 200 -11.43 -7.60 18.95
CA LYS A 200 -12.13 -7.93 20.20
C LYS A 200 -11.22 -7.94 21.43
N ASP A 201 -9.92 -8.18 21.25
CA ASP A 201 -8.96 -8.45 22.32
C ASP A 201 -8.10 -7.22 22.70
N PHE A 202 -7.95 -6.27 21.77
CA PHE A 202 -7.17 -5.06 21.99
C PHE A 202 -7.61 -3.89 21.10
N ARG A 203 -7.22 -2.70 21.51
CA ARG A 203 -7.30 -1.46 20.74
C ARG A 203 -6.00 -0.67 20.92
N PHE A 204 -5.39 -0.27 19.81
CA PHE A 204 -4.29 0.67 19.70
C PHE A 204 -4.79 1.92 18.97
N GLN A 205 -4.61 3.09 19.55
CA GLN A 205 -4.94 4.37 18.94
C GLN A 205 -3.81 5.37 19.11
N TYR A 206 -3.46 6.04 18.01
CA TYR A 206 -2.58 7.19 18.01
C TYR A 206 -3.16 8.27 17.10
N ARG A 207 -3.00 9.53 17.50
CA ARG A 207 -3.43 10.68 16.70
C ARG A 207 -2.33 11.73 16.67
N TYR A 208 -1.90 12.08 15.46
CA TYR A 208 -0.98 13.20 15.25
C TYR A 208 -1.63 14.53 15.65
N ARG A 209 -0.83 15.49 16.11
CA ARG A 209 -1.29 16.89 16.12
C ARG A 209 -1.39 17.37 14.69
N LYS A 210 -2.38 18.21 14.41
CA LYS A 210 -2.63 18.70 13.05
C LYS A 210 -1.38 19.39 12.49
N GLU A 211 -0.70 20.19 13.29
CA GLU A 211 0.48 20.96 12.89
C GLU A 211 1.67 20.04 12.57
N GLU A 212 1.78 18.89 13.26
CA GLU A 212 2.83 17.90 12.99
C GLU A 212 2.58 17.24 11.64
N ILE A 213 1.39 16.67 11.44
CA ILE A 213 1.11 15.91 10.23
C ILE A 213 1.08 16.80 8.97
N ASP A 214 0.55 18.02 9.10
CA ASP A 214 0.39 18.96 7.98
C ASP A 214 1.72 19.39 7.34
N LYS A 215 2.84 19.32 8.09
CA LYS A 215 4.21 19.49 7.56
C LYS A 215 4.57 18.39 6.55
N TYR A 216 4.18 17.15 6.83
CA TYR A 216 4.57 15.98 6.05
C TYR A 216 3.55 15.65 4.97
N ILE A 217 2.28 15.62 5.33
CA ILE A 217 1.13 15.37 4.45
C ILE A 217 -0.04 16.22 4.94
N GLY A 218 -0.48 17.13 4.07
CA GLY A 218 -1.73 17.86 4.22
C GLY A 218 -2.36 18.08 2.85
N VAL A 219 -3.51 18.73 2.81
CA VAL A 219 -4.18 19.10 1.56
C VAL A 219 -4.26 20.62 1.38
N ASN A 220 -4.35 21.07 0.12
CA ASN A 220 -4.66 22.46 -0.21
C ASN A 220 -6.17 22.68 -0.41
N GLU A 221 -6.57 23.90 -0.79
CA GLU A 221 -7.99 24.26 -1.02
C GLU A 221 -8.67 23.42 -2.12
N SER A 222 -7.88 22.90 -3.06
CA SER A 222 -8.32 22.01 -4.14
C SER A 222 -8.26 20.52 -3.75
N SER A 223 -8.09 20.22 -2.46
CA SER A 223 -7.93 18.87 -1.91
C SER A 223 -6.75 18.08 -2.49
N GLN A 224 -5.76 18.77 -3.06
CA GLN A 224 -4.55 18.15 -3.58
C GLN A 224 -3.49 18.03 -2.48
N PRO A 225 -2.73 16.93 -2.43
CA PRO A 225 -1.71 16.70 -1.41
C PRO A 225 -0.56 17.68 -1.51
N ARG A 226 -0.02 18.05 -0.35
CA ARG A 226 1.20 18.84 -0.14
C ARG A 226 1.98 18.28 1.06
N GLY A 227 3.14 18.87 1.34
CA GLY A 227 4.01 18.48 2.45
C GLY A 227 5.23 17.70 1.99
N LEU A 228 6.14 17.43 2.93
CA LEU A 228 7.46 16.85 2.65
C LEU A 228 7.40 15.47 2.01
N ILE A 229 6.52 14.57 2.47
CA ILE A 229 6.41 13.22 1.90
C ILE A 229 5.88 13.30 0.46
N GLN A 230 4.92 14.18 0.19
CA GLN A 230 4.41 14.40 -1.15
C GLN A 230 5.50 14.99 -2.07
N GLN A 231 6.28 15.95 -1.60
CA GLN A 231 7.39 16.51 -2.36
C GLN A 231 8.46 15.46 -2.67
N PHE A 232 8.80 14.63 -1.68
CA PHE A 232 9.76 13.53 -1.83
C PHE A 232 9.32 12.56 -2.93
N VAL A 233 8.09 12.04 -2.85
CA VAL A 233 7.57 11.07 -3.83
C VAL A 233 7.48 11.69 -5.22
N ARG A 234 6.93 12.91 -5.33
CA ARG A 234 6.85 13.63 -6.63
C ARG A 234 8.22 13.87 -7.25
N GLY A 235 9.24 14.13 -6.43
CA GLY A 235 10.61 14.31 -6.91
C GLY A 235 11.21 13.07 -7.58
N LYS A 236 10.66 11.88 -7.31
CA LYS A 236 11.11 10.61 -7.89
C LYS A 236 10.23 10.10 -9.04
N GLU A 237 9.04 10.66 -9.24
CA GLU A 237 8.12 10.29 -10.34
C GLU A 237 8.78 10.27 -11.73
N PRO A 238 9.67 11.21 -12.11
CA PRO A 238 10.30 11.18 -13.44
C PRO A 238 11.12 9.93 -13.71
N GLU A 239 11.67 9.29 -12.68
CA GLU A 239 12.45 8.05 -12.84
C GLU A 239 11.54 6.87 -13.19
N PHE A 240 10.38 6.78 -12.54
CA PHE A 240 9.36 5.79 -12.89
C PHE A 240 8.78 6.06 -14.28
N GLU A 241 8.46 7.31 -14.62
CA GLU A 241 7.91 7.67 -15.94
C GLU A 241 8.79 7.24 -17.12
N ARG A 242 10.10 7.08 -16.92
CA ARG A 242 11.01 6.54 -17.94
C ARG A 242 10.78 5.06 -18.20
N LEU A 243 10.48 4.27 -17.17
CA LEU A 243 10.21 2.83 -17.27
C LEU A 243 8.96 2.54 -18.12
N PHE A 244 8.01 3.47 -18.15
CA PHE A 244 6.79 3.35 -18.98
C PHE A 244 6.97 3.72 -20.45
N LYS A 245 8.12 4.29 -20.83
CA LYS A 245 8.39 4.72 -22.22
C LYS A 245 9.05 3.65 -23.08
N VAL A 246 9.51 2.57 -22.46
CA VAL A 246 10.19 1.46 -23.13
C VAL A 246 9.26 0.26 -23.26
N VAL A 247 9.33 -0.42 -24.39
CA VAL A 247 8.48 -1.59 -24.72
C VAL A 247 8.96 -2.85 -24.01
N ASP A 248 10.27 -2.96 -23.78
CA ASP A 248 10.90 -4.05 -23.05
C ASP A 248 11.99 -3.48 -22.13
N LEU A 249 12.05 -4.00 -20.91
CA LEU A 249 13.05 -3.65 -19.90
C LEU A 249 13.95 -4.88 -19.69
N PRO A 250 15.28 -4.74 -19.79
CA PRO A 250 16.16 -5.85 -19.50
C PRO A 250 15.98 -6.28 -18.03
N PRO A 251 16.18 -7.57 -17.73
CA PRO A 251 16.18 -8.04 -16.34
C PRO A 251 17.26 -7.30 -15.54
N ILE A 252 16.96 -7.02 -14.29
CA ILE A 252 17.93 -6.45 -13.36
C ILE A 252 18.77 -7.59 -12.80
N GLN A 253 20.09 -7.40 -12.77
CA GLN A 253 21.00 -8.42 -12.23
C GLN A 253 20.78 -8.56 -10.71
N ALA A 254 20.52 -9.79 -10.28
CA ALA A 254 20.39 -10.19 -8.89
C ALA A 254 20.78 -11.68 -8.76
N PRO A 255 20.98 -12.19 -7.53
CA PRO A 255 21.15 -13.63 -7.30
C PRO A 255 19.98 -14.43 -7.87
N GLU A 256 20.24 -15.68 -8.29
CA GLU A 256 19.23 -16.57 -8.89
C GLU A 256 18.06 -16.88 -7.96
N SER A 257 18.28 -16.76 -6.64
CA SER A 257 17.26 -16.98 -5.62
C SER A 257 16.40 -15.75 -5.33
N SER A 258 16.70 -14.61 -5.95
CA SER A 258 16.05 -13.31 -5.74
C SER A 258 15.18 -12.90 -6.92
N ALA A 259 14.12 -12.13 -6.68
CA ALA A 259 13.29 -11.53 -7.72
C ALA A 259 13.35 -10.01 -7.63
N VAL A 260 13.73 -9.38 -8.74
CA VAL A 260 13.70 -7.93 -8.89
C VAL A 260 12.76 -7.59 -10.03
N ASN A 261 11.65 -6.94 -9.69
CA ASN A 261 10.70 -6.52 -10.69
C ASN A 261 11.34 -5.49 -11.62
N ARG A 262 11.15 -5.67 -12.93
CA ARG A 262 11.74 -4.79 -13.96
C ARG A 262 11.23 -3.35 -13.89
N TYR A 263 10.08 -3.12 -13.25
CA TYR A 263 9.50 -1.81 -13.01
C TYR A 263 9.87 -1.21 -11.65
N ALA A 264 10.83 -1.80 -10.93
CA ALA A 264 11.53 -1.15 -9.83
C ALA A 264 12.63 -0.21 -10.35
N VAL A 265 12.97 0.82 -9.58
CA VAL A 265 14.10 1.70 -9.86
C VAL A 265 15.28 1.26 -9.01
N ILE A 266 16.37 0.82 -9.64
CA ILE A 266 17.61 0.42 -8.98
C ILE A 266 18.74 1.34 -9.43
N LYS A 267 19.39 2.04 -8.47
CA LYS A 267 20.41 3.06 -8.74
C LYS A 267 21.61 2.96 -7.81
N GLY A 268 22.72 3.57 -8.23
CA GLY A 268 23.92 3.69 -7.41
C GLY A 268 24.60 2.35 -7.10
N ASP A 269 25.32 2.26 -5.99
CA ASP A 269 25.95 1.02 -5.50
C ASP A 269 24.92 0.16 -4.72
N THR A 270 23.76 -0.09 -5.33
CA THR A 270 22.74 -0.95 -4.73
C THR A 270 23.17 -2.42 -4.81
N ARG A 271 23.13 -3.11 -3.66
CA ARG A 271 23.52 -4.50 -3.49
C ARG A 271 22.32 -5.33 -3.07
N ILE A 272 22.13 -6.46 -3.73
CA ILE A 272 20.98 -7.35 -3.55
C ILE A 272 21.51 -8.72 -3.13
N GLY A 273 21.16 -9.14 -1.92
CA GLY A 273 21.45 -10.46 -1.36
C GLY A 273 20.55 -11.57 -1.92
N GLU A 274 20.68 -12.76 -1.36
CA GLU A 274 19.91 -13.95 -1.71
C GLU A 274 18.47 -13.90 -1.16
N ASN A 275 17.52 -14.55 -1.83
CA ASN A 275 16.11 -14.58 -1.44
C ASN A 275 15.44 -13.20 -1.28
N VAL A 276 15.98 -12.18 -1.93
CA VAL A 276 15.45 -10.83 -1.86
C VAL A 276 14.30 -10.67 -2.85
N LEU A 277 13.20 -10.08 -2.38
CA LEU A 277 12.06 -9.73 -3.22
C LEU A 277 11.91 -8.21 -3.33
N ILE A 278 12.05 -7.66 -4.53
CA ILE A 278 11.82 -6.24 -4.83
C ILE A 278 10.65 -6.13 -5.81
N SER A 279 9.52 -5.62 -5.32
CA SER A 279 8.30 -5.43 -6.11
C SER A 279 8.38 -4.24 -7.08
N GLN A 280 7.45 -4.17 -8.04
CA GLN A 280 7.27 -3.00 -8.90
C GLN A 280 7.04 -1.72 -8.10
N GLY A 281 7.45 -0.58 -8.63
CA GLY A 281 7.27 0.70 -7.95
C GLY A 281 8.18 0.91 -6.73
N ALA A 282 8.98 -0.09 -6.34
CA ALA A 282 10.04 0.10 -5.36
C ALA A 282 11.18 0.96 -5.93
N TYR A 283 11.76 1.82 -5.11
CA TYR A 283 12.88 2.69 -5.46
C TYR A 283 14.06 2.43 -4.52
N LEU A 284 15.16 1.91 -5.07
CA LEU A 284 16.40 1.65 -4.35
C LEU A 284 17.55 2.49 -4.93
N GLU A 285 18.27 3.20 -4.07
CA GLU A 285 19.42 4.04 -4.45
C GLU A 285 20.49 3.94 -3.38
N ASP A 286 21.66 3.39 -3.73
CA ASP A 286 22.74 3.06 -2.78
C ASP A 286 22.20 2.27 -1.57
N ALA A 287 21.37 1.27 -1.84
CA ALA A 287 20.76 0.42 -0.83
C ALA A 287 21.49 -0.91 -0.71
N HIS A 288 21.72 -1.39 0.51
CA HIS A 288 22.17 -2.76 0.75
C HIS A 288 21.00 -3.58 1.29
N MET A 289 20.50 -4.49 0.45
CA MET A 289 19.41 -5.40 0.75
C MET A 289 19.99 -6.75 1.17
N GLY A 290 20.15 -6.97 2.47
CA GLY A 290 20.60 -8.25 3.01
C GLY A 290 19.61 -9.38 2.76
N ASP A 291 20.07 -10.62 2.91
CA ASP A 291 19.36 -11.83 2.48
C ASP A 291 17.94 -11.93 3.06
N GLY A 292 17.00 -12.40 2.25
CA GLY A 292 15.59 -12.57 2.63
C GLY A 292 14.82 -11.26 2.83
N SER A 293 15.44 -10.10 2.55
CA SER A 293 14.75 -8.82 2.67
C SER A 293 13.72 -8.60 1.55
N ASN A 294 12.70 -7.81 1.86
CA ASN A 294 11.60 -7.52 0.96
C ASN A 294 11.34 -6.01 0.90
N ALA A 295 11.34 -5.48 -0.32
CA ALA A 295 10.89 -4.13 -0.65
C ALA A 295 9.58 -4.23 -1.44
N GLN A 296 8.46 -3.96 -0.78
CA GLN A 296 7.15 -3.98 -1.41
C GLN A 296 6.92 -2.76 -2.31
N GLU A 297 5.74 -2.70 -2.91
CA GLU A 297 5.38 -1.68 -3.90
C GLU A 297 5.38 -0.28 -3.28
N ASN A 298 5.79 0.69 -4.09
CA ASN A 298 5.86 2.09 -3.71
C ASN A 298 6.79 2.36 -2.51
N THR A 299 7.72 1.45 -2.21
CA THR A 299 8.72 1.65 -1.16
C THR A 299 9.92 2.44 -1.67
N TYR A 300 10.63 3.09 -0.75
CA TYR A 300 11.85 3.85 -1.04
C TYR A 300 12.93 3.48 -0.05
N ILE A 301 14.07 2.97 -0.52
CA ILE A 301 15.21 2.59 0.31
C ILE A 301 16.44 3.28 -0.25
N ILE A 302 16.92 4.31 0.44
CA ILE A 302 17.93 5.25 -0.08
C ILE A 302 19.07 5.39 0.91
N HIS A 303 20.31 5.21 0.45
CA HIS A 303 21.53 5.30 1.27
C HIS A 303 21.43 4.52 2.58
N SER A 304 20.87 3.30 2.51
CA SER A 304 20.45 2.55 3.70
C SER A 304 20.88 1.09 3.62
N HIS A 305 21.09 0.48 4.78
CA HIS A 305 21.51 -0.90 4.92
C HIS A 305 20.46 -1.69 5.71
N LEU A 306 19.80 -2.63 5.05
CA LEU A 306 18.90 -3.60 5.65
C LEU A 306 19.71 -4.89 5.86
N ILE A 307 19.90 -5.28 7.12
CA ILE A 307 20.81 -6.37 7.50
C ILE A 307 20.33 -7.74 6.96
N GLY A 308 19.02 -7.95 6.82
CA GLY A 308 18.45 -9.19 6.31
C GLY A 308 17.11 -9.53 6.95
N MET A 309 16.28 -10.30 6.23
CA MET A 309 14.90 -10.66 6.62
C MET A 309 14.03 -9.44 6.93
N ASN A 310 14.40 -8.28 6.39
CA ASN A 310 13.70 -7.03 6.63
C ASN A 310 12.51 -6.90 5.71
N ILE A 311 11.37 -6.47 6.23
CA ILE A 311 10.19 -6.20 5.39
C ILE A 311 9.93 -4.70 5.43
N THR A 312 9.91 -4.10 4.24
CA THR A 312 9.41 -2.73 4.06
C THR A 312 8.04 -2.81 3.40
N ALA A 313 7.00 -2.55 4.16
CA ALA A 313 5.62 -2.62 3.68
C ALA A 313 5.29 -1.47 2.72
N HIS A 314 4.21 -1.63 1.96
CA HIS A 314 3.81 -0.70 0.90
C HIS A 314 3.88 0.79 1.30
N GLY A 315 4.53 1.59 0.44
CA GLY A 315 4.70 3.03 0.69
C GLY A 315 5.75 3.39 1.75
N GLY A 316 6.37 2.41 2.42
CA GLY A 316 7.41 2.64 3.42
C GLY A 316 8.67 3.27 2.82
N LYS A 317 9.29 4.19 3.56
CA LYS A 317 10.43 4.99 3.10
C LYS A 317 11.52 4.95 4.16
N ILE A 318 12.73 4.55 3.76
CA ILE A 318 13.91 4.37 4.60
C ILE A 318 15.05 5.15 3.95
N ILE A 319 15.55 6.19 4.62
CA ILE A 319 16.56 7.10 4.11
C ILE A 319 17.69 7.23 5.14
N ASN A 320 18.96 7.11 4.69
CA ASN A 320 20.17 7.22 5.54
C ASN A 320 20.09 6.43 6.85
N SER A 321 19.71 5.15 6.75
CA SER A 321 19.39 4.33 7.91
C SER A 321 20.11 2.98 7.90
N GLU A 322 20.30 2.41 9.08
CA GLU A 322 20.68 1.01 9.27
C GLU A 322 19.55 0.28 9.98
N ILE A 323 19.06 -0.78 9.36
CA ILE A 323 17.89 -1.51 9.80
C ILE A 323 18.32 -2.92 10.17
N GLY A 324 18.32 -3.21 11.47
CA GLY A 324 18.69 -4.49 12.04
C GLY A 324 17.81 -5.63 11.52
N GLN A 325 18.35 -6.85 11.59
CA GLN A 325 17.73 -8.04 11.01
C GLN A 325 16.27 -8.22 11.47
N LYS A 326 15.40 -8.71 10.58
CA LYS A 326 14.01 -9.08 10.91
C LYS A 326 13.16 -7.93 11.46
N THR A 327 13.53 -6.70 11.13
CA THR A 327 12.75 -5.51 11.44
C THR A 327 11.67 -5.30 10.37
N PHE A 328 10.46 -4.99 10.84
CA PHE A 328 9.31 -4.66 10.00
C PHE A 328 9.09 -3.15 9.96
N VAL A 329 8.98 -2.60 8.75
CA VAL A 329 8.64 -1.19 8.52
C VAL A 329 7.23 -1.11 7.92
N GLY A 330 6.26 -0.66 8.71
CA GLY A 330 4.85 -0.63 8.34
C GLY A 330 4.50 0.39 7.24
N PHE A 331 3.29 0.26 6.70
CA PHE A 331 2.76 1.06 5.58
C PHE A 331 3.05 2.54 5.70
N ASN A 332 3.39 3.17 4.57
CA ASN A 332 3.57 4.63 4.46
C ASN A 332 4.53 5.29 5.48
N SER A 333 5.27 4.50 6.27
CA SER A 333 6.23 5.03 7.25
C SER A 333 7.31 5.85 6.55
N PHE A 334 7.79 6.89 7.22
CA PHE A 334 8.82 7.79 6.73
C PHE A 334 9.96 7.83 7.73
N LEU A 335 10.98 7.00 7.50
CA LEU A 335 12.19 6.92 8.32
C LEU A 335 13.30 7.72 7.65
N PHE A 336 13.46 8.96 8.07
CA PHE A 336 14.33 9.94 7.45
C PHE A 336 15.51 10.30 8.36
N GLY A 337 16.61 9.58 8.16
CA GLY A 337 17.92 10.02 8.62
C GLY A 337 18.56 11.01 7.63
N LYS A 338 19.67 11.63 8.05
CA LYS A 338 20.50 12.49 7.20
C LYS A 338 21.91 11.92 7.09
N GLN A 339 22.67 12.39 6.10
CA GLN A 339 24.05 11.95 5.89
C GLN A 339 24.93 12.13 7.14
N ASN A 340 24.67 13.17 7.95
CA ASN A 340 25.34 13.46 9.22
C ASN A 340 24.52 13.05 10.46
N ALA A 341 23.34 12.44 10.28
CA ALA A 341 22.42 12.03 11.34
C ALA A 341 21.78 10.69 10.96
N LYS A 342 22.57 9.62 11.07
CA LYS A 342 22.13 8.27 10.70
C LYS A 342 21.11 7.74 11.72
N LEU A 343 20.03 7.16 11.22
CA LEU A 343 19.07 6.41 12.04
C LEU A 343 19.53 4.95 12.13
N THR A 344 19.58 4.39 13.33
CA THR A 344 19.83 2.95 13.53
C THR A 344 18.62 2.32 14.22
N VAL A 345 18.00 1.32 13.60
CA VAL A 345 16.89 0.56 14.19
C VAL A 345 17.38 -0.84 14.53
N GLY A 346 17.32 -1.23 15.79
CA GLY A 346 17.77 -2.54 16.26
C GLY A 346 17.02 -3.72 15.63
N LYS A 347 17.58 -4.92 15.84
CA LYS A 347 17.01 -6.19 15.40
C LYS A 347 15.60 -6.42 15.93
N GLY A 348 14.73 -7.03 15.11
CA GLY A 348 13.42 -7.52 15.55
C GLY A 348 12.45 -6.40 15.95
N CYS A 349 12.69 -5.18 15.50
CA CYS A 349 11.81 -4.05 15.77
C CYS A 349 10.56 -4.08 14.89
N ILE A 350 9.48 -3.49 15.39
CA ILE A 350 8.22 -3.30 14.67
C ILE A 350 7.98 -1.80 14.59
N VAL A 351 8.27 -1.20 13.43
CA VAL A 351 7.87 0.16 13.13
C VAL A 351 6.41 0.11 12.66
N MET A 352 5.52 0.66 13.46
CA MET A 352 4.09 0.69 13.21
C MET A 352 3.77 1.43 11.91
N PRO A 353 2.65 1.11 11.25
CA PRO A 353 2.19 1.85 10.08
C PRO A 353 2.13 3.35 10.34
N HIS A 354 2.46 4.14 9.32
CA HIS A 354 2.38 5.59 9.32
C HIS A 354 3.26 6.25 10.39
N THR A 355 4.40 5.64 10.74
CA THR A 355 5.39 6.26 11.64
C THR A 355 6.23 7.28 10.90
N ILE A 356 6.50 8.44 11.51
CA ILE A 356 7.37 9.48 10.97
C ILE A 356 8.57 9.67 11.91
N ILE A 357 9.76 9.39 11.38
CA ILE A 357 11.05 9.71 12.02
C ILE A 357 11.77 10.71 11.12
N ASP A 358 12.05 11.91 11.61
CA ASP A 358 12.76 12.98 10.89
C ASP A 358 13.80 13.60 11.84
N ILE A 359 15.02 13.03 11.84
CA ILE A 359 16.05 13.31 12.84
C ILE A 359 17.11 14.30 12.32
N GLU A 360 17.55 15.18 13.22
CA GLU A 360 18.66 16.13 12.97
C GLU A 360 19.99 15.66 13.57
N CYS A 361 19.94 14.77 14.54
CA CYS A 361 21.09 14.15 15.21
C CYS A 361 20.99 12.62 15.09
N PRO A 362 22.12 11.87 15.09
CA PRO A 362 22.07 10.41 15.09
C PRO A 362 21.15 9.87 16.19
N LEU A 363 20.33 8.88 15.86
CA LEU A 363 19.39 8.26 16.79
C LEU A 363 19.48 6.74 16.68
N GLN A 364 19.55 6.07 17.82
CA GLN A 364 19.61 4.62 17.90
C GLN A 364 18.39 4.08 18.66
N ILE A 365 17.60 3.26 17.98
CA ILE A 365 16.47 2.55 18.57
C ILE A 365 16.94 1.16 18.98
N PRO A 366 16.78 0.76 20.25
CA PRO A 366 17.19 -0.56 20.73
C PRO A 366 16.40 -1.70 20.07
N GLU A 367 16.97 -2.91 20.13
CA GLU A 367 16.35 -4.12 19.57
C GLU A 367 15.01 -4.47 20.23
N ASN A 368 14.16 -5.21 19.52
CA ASN A 368 12.90 -5.74 20.00
C ASN A 368 11.97 -4.66 20.59
N HIS A 369 11.86 -3.52 19.91
CA HIS A 369 10.95 -2.44 20.26
C HIS A 369 9.81 -2.29 19.25
N ILE A 370 8.68 -1.79 19.74
CA ILE A 370 7.62 -1.23 18.90
C ILE A 370 7.81 0.29 18.84
N ILE A 371 7.68 0.86 17.65
CA ILE A 371 7.89 2.29 17.37
C ILE A 371 6.65 2.83 16.64
N TRP A 372 6.15 4.01 17.01
CA TRP A 372 5.01 4.64 16.33
C TRP A 372 5.15 6.16 16.28
N GLY A 373 4.19 6.84 15.64
CA GLY A 373 4.01 8.28 15.84
C GLY A 373 5.15 9.14 15.27
N TYR A 374 5.46 10.22 15.98
CA TYR A 374 6.34 11.30 15.51
C TYR A 374 7.62 11.38 16.33
N ILE A 375 8.78 11.20 15.69
CA ILE A 375 10.10 11.17 16.35
C ILE A 375 11.09 12.06 15.62
N THR A 376 11.63 13.06 16.30
CA THR A 376 12.68 13.96 15.78
C THR A 376 13.95 13.98 16.62
N CYS A 377 13.86 13.50 17.86
CA CYS A 377 14.95 13.41 18.80
C CYS A 377 14.78 12.23 19.77
N GLU A 378 15.72 12.08 20.71
CA GLU A 378 15.70 11.02 21.72
C GLU A 378 14.54 11.18 22.73
N GLU A 379 14.16 12.40 23.08
CA GLU A 379 13.01 12.66 23.97
C GLU A 379 11.68 12.21 23.34
N ASP A 380 11.52 12.42 22.02
CA ASP A 380 10.36 11.92 21.30
C ASP A 380 10.34 10.39 21.31
N LEU A 381 11.51 9.74 21.20
CA LEU A 381 11.62 8.29 21.16
C LEU A 381 11.02 7.67 22.44
N GLU A 382 11.32 8.21 23.63
CA GLU A 382 10.78 7.73 24.91
C GLU A 382 9.24 7.72 24.95
N ASN A 383 8.59 8.65 24.26
CA ASN A 383 7.13 8.79 24.22
C ASN A 383 6.47 8.05 23.04
N ASN A 384 7.28 7.46 22.16
CA ASN A 384 6.84 6.85 20.91
C ASN A 384 7.45 5.46 20.68
N THR A 385 7.99 4.86 21.73
CA THR A 385 8.49 3.50 21.72
C THR A 385 8.16 2.74 23.00
N ILE A 386 8.11 1.41 22.89
CA ILE A 386 8.09 0.50 24.04
C ILE A 386 8.78 -0.80 23.64
N SER A 387 9.54 -1.41 24.54
CA SER A 387 10.07 -2.76 24.32
C SER A 387 8.91 -3.75 24.14
N ILE A 388 9.06 -4.71 23.24
CA ILE A 388 8.09 -5.78 23.00
C ILE A 388 7.79 -6.56 24.28
N GLU A 389 8.78 -6.79 25.14
CA GLU A 389 8.60 -7.45 26.44
C GLU A 389 7.60 -6.69 27.34
N LYS A 390 7.83 -5.39 27.55
CA LYS A 390 6.90 -4.56 28.34
C LYS A 390 5.51 -4.51 27.73
N LEU A 391 5.37 -4.40 26.41
CA LEU A 391 4.05 -4.38 25.77
C LEU A 391 3.33 -5.73 25.93
N ASN A 392 4.04 -6.85 25.80
CA ASN A 392 3.47 -8.19 26.03
C ASN A 392 2.88 -8.36 27.44
N ALA A 393 3.47 -7.70 28.43
CA ALA A 393 3.02 -7.77 29.82
C ALA A 393 1.79 -6.89 30.11
N ILE A 394 1.34 -6.06 29.16
CA ILE A 394 0.16 -5.22 29.35
C ILE A 394 -1.11 -6.06 29.21
N ASP A 395 -1.92 -6.04 30.26
CA ASP A 395 -3.32 -6.48 30.26
C ASP A 395 -4.15 -5.37 30.92
N GLY A 396 -4.87 -4.61 30.11
CA GLY A 396 -5.59 -3.42 30.54
C GLY A 396 -5.22 -2.20 29.71
N LYS A 397 -5.28 -1.00 30.31
CA LYS A 397 -5.11 0.27 29.59
C LYS A 397 -3.75 0.90 29.91
N GLN A 398 -3.06 1.36 28.87
CA GLN A 398 -1.81 2.11 28.96
C GLN A 398 -1.87 3.34 28.05
N THR A 399 -1.29 4.44 28.52
CA THR A 399 -1.06 5.64 27.71
C THR A 399 0.44 5.94 27.69
N ILE A 400 0.99 6.19 26.51
CA ILE A 400 2.39 6.62 26.32
C ILE A 400 2.38 7.77 25.32
N GLY A 401 2.74 8.97 25.77
CA GLY A 401 2.57 10.18 24.97
C GLY A 401 1.10 10.33 24.50
N LYS A 402 0.91 10.32 23.17
CA LYS A 402 -0.40 10.40 22.52
C LYS A 402 -1.01 9.04 22.17
N MET A 403 -0.27 7.95 22.38
CA MET A 403 -0.75 6.61 22.14
C MET A 403 -1.58 6.13 23.31
N ILE A 404 -2.74 5.53 22.99
CA ILE A 404 -3.61 4.84 23.93
C ILE A 404 -3.71 3.39 23.49
N PHE A 405 -3.34 2.48 24.38
CA PHE A 405 -3.52 1.05 24.22
C PHE A 405 -4.51 0.54 25.27
N SER A 406 -5.39 -0.37 24.89
CA SER A 406 -6.24 -1.10 25.82
C SER A 406 -6.40 -2.56 25.39
N GLY A 407 -6.37 -3.49 26.33
CA GLY A 407 -6.57 -4.92 26.10
C GLY A 407 -5.29 -5.72 26.30
N GLN A 408 -5.13 -6.81 25.55
CA GLN A 408 -4.03 -7.75 25.74
C GLN A 408 -2.85 -7.48 24.79
N GLY A 409 -1.76 -6.93 25.33
CA GLY A 409 -0.56 -6.62 24.57
C GLY A 409 0.11 -7.85 23.94
N LYS A 410 0.01 -9.01 24.60
CA LYS A 410 0.50 -10.29 24.05
C LYS A 410 -0.16 -10.67 22.73
N ILE A 411 -1.48 -10.51 22.62
CA ILE A 411 -2.23 -10.82 21.38
C ILE A 411 -1.83 -9.83 20.27
N PHE A 412 -1.70 -8.55 20.61
CA PHE A 412 -1.25 -7.50 19.69
C PHE A 412 0.12 -7.80 19.08
N ILE A 413 1.13 -8.09 19.92
CA ILE A 413 2.48 -8.45 19.46
C ILE A 413 2.47 -9.71 18.60
N ASN A 414 1.74 -10.75 19.03
CA ASN A 414 1.68 -12.01 18.28
C ASN A 414 1.04 -11.81 16.90
N GLY A 415 0.05 -10.92 16.77
CA GLY A 415 -0.53 -10.56 15.48
C GLY A 415 0.52 -10.03 14.50
N PHE A 416 1.37 -9.09 14.93
CA PHE A 416 2.47 -8.58 14.10
C PHE A 416 3.52 -9.65 13.80
N LYS A 417 3.95 -10.43 14.81
CA LYS A 417 4.94 -11.49 14.59
C LYS A 417 4.46 -12.52 13.57
N ASN A 418 3.21 -12.97 13.69
CA ASN A 418 2.61 -13.92 12.76
C ASN A 418 2.55 -13.35 11.35
N ARG A 419 2.13 -12.08 11.21
CA ARG A 419 2.12 -11.39 9.89
C ARG A 419 3.52 -11.32 9.28
N ILE A 420 4.53 -10.96 10.07
CA ILE A 420 5.93 -10.87 9.63
C ILE A 420 6.43 -12.24 9.14
N GLU A 421 6.20 -13.31 9.89
CA GLU A 421 6.60 -14.65 9.45
C GLU A 421 5.86 -15.09 8.19
N GLN A 422 4.55 -14.86 8.12
CA GLN A 422 3.76 -15.21 6.93
C GLN A 422 4.30 -14.51 5.68
N ILE A 423 4.65 -13.22 5.77
CA ILE A 423 5.23 -12.48 4.66
C ILE A 423 6.61 -13.06 4.29
N LEU A 424 7.48 -13.33 5.26
CA LEU A 424 8.81 -13.91 4.96
C LEU A 424 8.70 -15.29 4.28
N VAL A 425 7.78 -16.13 4.75
CA VAL A 425 7.52 -17.45 4.16
C VAL A 425 6.94 -17.31 2.75
N ALA A 426 5.90 -16.52 2.56
CA ALA A 426 5.27 -16.30 1.25
C ALA A 426 6.26 -15.71 0.24
N ASN A 427 7.19 -14.86 0.70
CA ASN A 427 8.22 -14.31 -0.16
C ASN A 427 9.33 -15.31 -0.51
N GLY A 428 9.41 -16.46 0.15
CA GLY A 428 10.52 -17.40 -0.03
C GLY A 428 11.83 -16.92 0.59
N ALA A 429 11.75 -16.12 1.66
CA ALA A 429 12.93 -15.53 2.32
C ALA A 429 13.86 -16.60 2.93
N TYR A 430 13.29 -17.75 3.30
CA TYR A 430 13.99 -18.89 3.90
C TYR A 430 14.40 -19.98 2.89
N CYS A 431 14.21 -19.75 1.59
CA CYS A 431 14.47 -20.74 0.55
C CYS A 431 15.97 -21.09 0.48
N ASP A 432 16.31 -22.37 0.64
CA ASP A 432 17.68 -22.90 0.56
C ASP A 432 17.85 -23.85 -0.63
N HIS A 433 17.17 -23.53 -1.74
CA HIS A 433 17.06 -24.34 -2.96
C HIS A 433 16.15 -25.59 -2.85
N ASP A 434 15.43 -25.76 -1.74
CA ASP A 434 14.34 -26.72 -1.62
C ASP A 434 13.07 -26.19 -2.33
N GLU A 435 12.39 -27.05 -3.10
CA GLU A 435 11.12 -26.71 -3.76
C GLU A 435 10.02 -26.37 -2.74
N ASP A 436 10.04 -27.01 -1.57
CA ASP A 436 9.01 -26.82 -0.53
C ASP A 436 9.10 -25.45 0.17
N CYS A 437 10.24 -24.76 0.05
CA CYS A 437 10.49 -23.46 0.69
C CYS A 437 10.44 -22.28 -0.30
N ARG A 438 10.03 -22.53 -1.55
CA ARG A 438 9.88 -21.49 -2.58
C ARG A 438 8.73 -20.54 -2.25
N GLY A 439 8.89 -19.30 -2.68
CA GLY A 439 7.84 -18.28 -2.66
C GLY A 439 8.03 -17.25 -3.76
N HIS A 440 7.44 -16.07 -3.58
CA HIS A 440 7.43 -15.01 -4.59
C HIS A 440 8.81 -14.62 -5.12
N ALA A 441 9.87 -14.62 -4.28
CA ALA A 441 11.23 -14.31 -4.74
C ALA A 441 11.77 -15.32 -5.77
N GLN A 442 11.25 -16.55 -5.79
CA GLN A 442 11.65 -17.58 -6.74
C GLN A 442 10.65 -17.76 -7.88
N ASP A 443 9.37 -17.45 -7.66
CA ASP A 443 8.27 -17.68 -8.62
C ASP A 443 7.98 -16.45 -9.51
N ASP A 444 8.13 -15.23 -9.00
CA ASP A 444 7.75 -14.00 -9.72
C ASP A 444 8.80 -13.54 -10.74
N GLN A 445 9.86 -14.33 -10.95
CA GLN A 445 10.91 -14.03 -11.94
C GLN A 445 10.40 -14.00 -13.39
N GLN A 446 9.23 -14.60 -13.67
CA GLN A 446 8.71 -14.81 -15.03
C GLN A 446 7.42 -14.04 -15.40
N ILE A 447 7.02 -13.02 -14.64
CA ILE A 447 5.83 -12.22 -14.98
C ILE A 447 6.09 -11.36 -16.23
N SER A 448 5.22 -11.47 -17.24
CA SER A 448 5.25 -10.64 -18.44
C SER A 448 4.14 -9.59 -18.41
N PHE A 449 4.47 -8.32 -18.65
CA PHE A 449 3.48 -7.24 -18.68
C PHE A 449 3.14 -6.83 -20.11
N ASN A 450 1.86 -6.98 -20.47
CA ASN A 450 1.33 -6.62 -21.77
C ASN A 450 0.64 -5.25 -21.73
N THR A 451 0.71 -4.51 -22.84
CA THR A 451 0.12 -3.16 -22.93
C THR A 451 -1.29 -3.15 -23.53
N LEU A 452 -2.17 -2.32 -22.98
CA LEU A 452 -3.45 -1.91 -23.55
C LEU A 452 -3.43 -0.41 -23.85
N GLN A 453 -4.14 0.02 -24.88
CA GLN A 453 -4.18 1.42 -25.32
C GLN A 453 -5.60 2.02 -25.24
N PRO A 454 -5.74 3.30 -24.86
CA PRO A 454 -7.02 4.00 -24.90
C PRO A 454 -7.39 4.45 -26.32
N TYR A 455 -8.66 4.80 -26.52
CA TYR A 455 -9.05 5.63 -27.66
C TYR A 455 -8.26 6.95 -27.64
N ARG A 456 -7.62 7.30 -28.76
CA ARG A 456 -6.75 8.47 -28.88
C ARG A 456 -7.45 9.76 -29.35
N SER A 457 -8.69 9.68 -29.81
CA SER A 457 -9.44 10.82 -30.33
C SER A 457 -10.95 10.60 -30.30
N GLY A 458 -11.71 11.65 -30.61
CA GLY A 458 -13.17 11.58 -30.74
C GLY A 458 -13.93 11.54 -29.41
N LYS A 459 -15.20 11.11 -29.43
CA LYS A 459 -16.08 11.11 -28.25
C LYS A 459 -15.58 10.20 -27.13
N ASP A 460 -14.91 9.11 -27.49
CA ASP A 460 -14.39 8.10 -26.57
C ASP A 460 -12.94 8.36 -26.11
N GLU A 461 -12.27 9.41 -26.60
CA GLU A 461 -10.88 9.72 -26.22
C GLU A 461 -10.63 9.63 -24.70
N GLY A 462 -9.59 8.87 -24.33
CA GLY A 462 -9.16 8.59 -22.96
C GLY A 462 -9.86 7.41 -22.27
N LEU A 463 -10.94 6.87 -22.87
CA LEU A 463 -11.53 5.60 -22.45
C LEU A 463 -10.84 4.43 -23.13
N TYR A 464 -10.97 3.26 -22.53
CA TYR A 464 -10.59 1.99 -23.14
C TYR A 464 -11.84 1.32 -23.72
N PRO A 465 -11.71 0.59 -24.85
CA PRO A 465 -12.81 -0.20 -25.39
C PRO A 465 -13.26 -1.26 -24.37
N PHE A 466 -14.40 -1.89 -24.64
CA PHE A 466 -14.77 -3.09 -23.92
C PHE A 466 -13.73 -4.19 -24.19
N ILE A 467 -13.11 -4.69 -23.11
CA ILE A 467 -12.06 -5.71 -23.17
C ILE A 467 -12.42 -6.82 -22.19
N ARG A 468 -12.31 -8.07 -22.64
CA ARG A 468 -12.36 -9.27 -21.82
C ARG A 468 -11.15 -10.13 -22.14
N ILE A 469 -10.32 -10.42 -21.15
CA ILE A 469 -9.14 -11.29 -21.27
C ILE A 469 -9.34 -12.45 -20.31
N ARG A 470 -9.18 -13.67 -20.82
CA ARG A 470 -9.35 -14.95 -20.13
C ARG A 470 -8.31 -15.94 -20.67
N PRO A 471 -8.05 -17.07 -19.97
CA PRO A 471 -7.14 -18.11 -20.43
C PRO A 471 -7.54 -18.68 -21.79
#